data_AF-A0A8J3MSD6-F1
#
_entry.id   AF-A0A8J3MSD6-F1
#
_cell.length_a   1.000
_cell.length_b   1.000
_cell.length_c   1.000
_cell.angle_alpha   90.00
_cell.angle_beta   90.00
_cell.angle_gamma   90.00
#
_symmetry.space_group_name_H-M   'P 1'
#
loop_
_entity.id
_entity.type
_entity.pdbx_description
1 polymer ?
#
loop_
_entity_poly.entity_id
_entity_poly.type
_entity_poly.pdbx_seq_one_letter_code
_entity_poly.pdbx_strand_id
1 'polypeptide(L)'
;MERNNAERVFTLVAEIGGDIRGRIISERWWLIWIVMGIQILLTNSITQLLLWNGEHRSLIYIGLWGLHILLIPPIIFFIHRRSGGQRTTTETFIWWIWTTFILAATCTGLFNEAVGLPLFFNAPILSLLAAVAFSMMAMVTHRYFLIHAVVFLATMIAMSAFPQAQFVIYGGCWCLALVALGIYYRLTIVPHPARQL
;
A
#
# COMPACT_ATOMS: atom_id res chain seq x y z
N MET A 1 27.29 6.68 -42.88
CA MET A 1 26.98 6.39 -41.46
C MET A 1 25.94 5.29 -41.45
N GLU A 2 26.35 4.07 -41.11
CA GLU A 2 25.57 2.84 -41.33
C GLU A 2 24.32 2.80 -40.45
N ARG A 3 23.17 2.53 -41.07
CA ARG A 3 21.85 2.43 -40.42
C ARG A 3 21.83 1.53 -39.18
N ASN A 4 22.68 0.49 -39.15
CA ASN A 4 22.88 -0.39 -37.99
C ASN A 4 23.45 0.32 -36.75
N ASN A 5 24.28 1.35 -36.92
CA ASN A 5 24.81 2.12 -35.79
C ASN A 5 23.77 3.08 -35.21
N ALA A 6 22.90 3.64 -36.05
CA ALA A 6 21.79 4.48 -35.59
C ALA A 6 20.78 3.65 -34.79
N GLU A 7 20.38 2.47 -35.29
CA GLU A 7 19.47 1.57 -34.58
C GLU A 7 20.05 1.13 -33.22
N ARG A 8 21.33 0.74 -33.15
CA ARG A 8 22.00 0.42 -31.87
C ARG A 8 22.02 1.59 -30.88
N VAL A 9 22.32 2.80 -31.34
CA VAL A 9 22.33 3.99 -30.47
C VAL A 9 20.92 4.30 -29.97
N PHE A 10 19.89 4.18 -30.80
CA PHE A 10 18.50 4.35 -30.37
C PHE A 10 18.07 3.26 -29.38
N THR A 11 18.47 2.00 -29.57
CA THR A 11 18.18 0.92 -28.62
C THR A 11 18.88 1.17 -27.29
N LEU A 12 20.16 1.53 -27.31
CA LEU A 12 20.92 1.89 -26.11
C LEU A 12 20.34 3.11 -25.39
N VAL A 13 19.94 4.16 -26.11
CA VAL A 13 19.32 5.36 -25.52
C VAL A 13 17.93 5.03 -24.95
N ALA A 14 17.16 4.17 -25.60
CA ALA A 14 15.87 3.72 -25.09
C ALA A 14 16.02 2.82 -23.86
N GLU A 15 17.02 1.94 -23.84
CA GLU A 15 17.35 1.06 -22.73
C GLU A 15 17.88 1.86 -21.53
N ILE A 16 18.87 2.74 -21.75
CA ILE A 16 19.41 3.64 -20.73
C ILE A 16 18.33 4.60 -20.22
N GLY A 17 17.50 5.15 -21.11
CA GLY A 17 16.39 6.03 -20.74
C GLY A 17 15.32 5.32 -19.92
N GLY A 18 15.00 4.07 -20.28
CA GLY A 18 14.08 3.21 -19.52
C GLY A 18 14.63 2.84 -18.15
N ASP A 19 15.91 2.50 -18.07
CA ASP A 19 16.59 2.04 -16.85
C ASP A 19 16.81 3.22 -15.87
N ILE A 20 17.21 4.40 -16.34
CA ILE A 20 17.32 5.62 -15.52
C ILE A 20 15.94 6.05 -15.00
N ARG A 21 14.91 6.03 -15.86
CA ARG A 21 13.55 6.43 -15.46
C ARG A 21 12.94 5.44 -14.45
N GLY A 22 13.15 4.13 -14.65
CA GLY A 22 12.75 3.10 -13.69
C GLY A 22 13.45 3.24 -12.34
N ARG A 23 14.74 3.61 -12.34
CA ARG A 23 15.55 3.74 -11.12
C ARG A 23 15.25 4.99 -10.30
N ILE A 24 15.04 6.15 -10.92
CA ILE A 24 14.63 7.40 -10.22
C ILE A 24 13.25 7.23 -9.60
N ILE A 25 12.34 6.53 -10.29
CA ILE A 25 11.00 6.22 -9.76
C ILE A 25 11.12 5.32 -8.52
N SER A 26 12.10 4.41 -8.42
CA SER A 26 12.27 3.50 -7.26
C SER A 26 12.85 4.16 -5.99
N GLU A 27 13.52 5.31 -6.11
CA GLU A 27 14.48 5.81 -5.10
C GLU A 27 13.85 6.15 -3.73
N ARG A 28 12.53 6.38 -3.67
CA ARG A 28 11.81 6.77 -2.44
C ARG A 28 10.60 5.92 -2.09
N TRP A 29 10.31 4.84 -2.83
CA TRP A 29 9.17 3.97 -2.51
C TRP A 29 9.29 3.33 -1.13
N TRP A 30 10.51 2.99 -0.70
CA TRP A 30 10.77 2.46 0.63
C TRP A 30 10.22 3.36 1.75
N LEU A 31 10.34 4.68 1.59
CA LEU A 31 9.87 5.64 2.58
C LEU A 31 8.34 5.74 2.57
N ILE A 32 7.72 5.66 1.39
CA ILE A 32 6.25 5.61 1.26
C ILE A 32 5.71 4.41 2.03
N TRP A 33 6.30 3.22 1.86
CA TRP A 33 5.88 2.03 2.58
C TRP A 33 5.95 2.21 4.10
N ILE A 34 7.06 2.74 4.63
CA ILE A 34 7.22 2.98 6.08
C ILE A 34 6.18 3.98 6.59
N VAL A 35 6.04 5.13 5.92
CA VAL A 35 5.10 6.19 6.34
C VAL A 35 3.66 5.69 6.30
N MET A 36 3.28 4.95 5.25
CA MET A 36 1.95 4.34 5.13
C MET A 36 1.73 3.29 6.22
N GLY A 37 2.73 2.47 6.55
CA GLY A 37 2.65 1.50 7.64
C GLY A 37 2.34 2.16 8.99
N ILE A 38 3.05 3.25 9.30
CA ILE A 38 2.82 4.04 10.52
C ILE A 38 1.43 4.68 10.51
N GLN A 39 1.03 5.29 9.39
CA GLN A 39 -0.29 5.92 9.26
C GLN A 39 -1.42 4.90 9.46
N ILE A 40 -1.32 3.72 8.84
CA ILE A 40 -2.31 2.64 9.01
C ILE A 40 -2.35 2.20 10.48
N LEU A 41 -1.19 2.01 11.13
CA LEU A 41 -1.15 1.67 12.56
C LEU A 41 -1.85 2.72 13.42
N LEU A 42 -1.60 4.01 13.18
CA LEU A 42 -2.21 5.09 13.94
C LEU A 42 -3.73 5.12 13.77
N THR A 43 -4.22 5.08 12.53
CA THR A 43 -5.67 5.07 12.25
C THR A 43 -6.36 3.87 12.91
N ASN A 44 -5.75 2.68 12.84
CA ASN A 44 -6.31 1.48 13.43
C ASN A 44 -6.22 1.47 14.97
N SER A 45 -5.15 2.01 15.54
CA SER A 45 -5.02 2.18 16.99
C SER A 45 -6.08 3.14 17.53
N ILE A 46 -6.32 4.28 16.85
CA ILE A 46 -7.38 5.22 17.22
C ILE A 46 -8.76 4.55 17.08
N THR A 47 -8.99 3.80 15.99
CA THR A 47 -10.23 3.04 15.79
C THR A 47 -10.46 2.05 16.95
N GLN A 48 -9.42 1.31 17.35
CA GLN A 48 -9.51 0.39 18.48
C GLN A 48 -9.81 1.11 19.80
N LEU A 49 -9.11 2.21 20.07
CA LEU A 49 -9.30 2.98 21.29
C LEU A 49 -10.73 3.51 21.41
N LEU A 50 -11.31 3.99 20.31
CA LEU A 50 -12.71 4.44 20.26
C LEU A 50 -13.67 3.27 20.56
N LEU A 51 -13.41 2.09 20.01
CA LEU A 51 -14.22 0.90 20.27
C LEU A 51 -14.13 0.45 21.74
N TRP A 52 -12.94 0.47 22.34
CA TRP A 52 -12.77 0.18 23.77
C TRP A 52 -13.48 1.19 24.66
N ASN A 53 -13.61 2.45 24.22
CA ASN A 53 -14.37 3.48 24.91
C ASN A 53 -15.88 3.39 24.67
N GLY A 54 -16.37 2.38 23.95
CA GLY A 54 -17.80 2.19 23.67
C GLY A 54 -18.38 3.19 22.66
N GLU A 55 -17.53 3.80 21.82
CA GLU A 55 -18.01 4.72 20.79
C GLU A 55 -18.64 3.94 19.63
N HIS A 56 -19.89 4.28 19.28
CA HIS A 56 -20.66 3.58 18.25
C HIS A 56 -21.17 4.50 17.14
N ARG A 57 -20.93 5.82 17.21
CA ARG A 57 -21.38 6.76 16.18
C ARG A 57 -20.57 6.58 14.89
N SER A 58 -21.22 6.09 13.83
CA SER A 58 -20.61 5.86 12.52
C SER A 58 -19.88 7.08 11.97
N LEU A 59 -20.43 8.28 12.16
CA LEU A 59 -19.86 9.53 11.66
C LEU A 59 -18.42 9.79 12.15
N ILE A 60 -18.08 9.38 13.37
CA ILE A 60 -16.73 9.53 13.92
C ILE A 60 -15.76 8.62 13.16
N TYR A 61 -16.16 7.39 12.90
CA TYR A 61 -15.37 6.43 12.15
C TYR A 61 -15.26 6.81 10.67
N ILE A 62 -16.34 7.29 10.05
CA ILE A 62 -16.33 7.83 8.68
C ILE A 62 -15.38 9.02 8.59
N GLY A 63 -15.39 9.93 9.56
CA GLY A 63 -14.46 11.05 9.62
C GLY A 63 -13.00 10.60 9.75
N LEU A 64 -12.73 9.65 10.66
CA LEU A 64 -11.39 9.11 10.90
C LEU A 64 -10.82 8.39 9.66
N TRP A 65 -11.60 7.46 9.08
CA TRP A 65 -11.19 6.69 7.90
C TRP A 65 -11.19 7.55 6.63
N GLY A 66 -12.11 8.50 6.52
CA GLY A 66 -12.12 9.51 5.46
C GLY A 66 -10.85 10.36 5.49
N LEU A 67 -10.46 10.86 6.67
CA LEU A 67 -9.19 11.57 6.83
C LEU A 67 -8.00 10.68 6.48
N HIS A 68 -7.99 9.42 6.91
CA HIS A 68 -6.95 8.46 6.54
C HIS A 68 -6.80 8.35 5.02
N ILE A 69 -7.89 8.14 4.28
CA ILE A 69 -7.88 8.04 2.81
C ILE A 69 -7.43 9.35 2.16
N LEU A 70 -7.93 10.49 2.64
CA LEU A 70 -7.59 11.82 2.11
C LEU A 70 -6.11 12.17 2.30
N LEU A 71 -5.44 11.63 3.31
CA LEU A 71 -4.02 11.85 3.55
C LEU A 71 -3.10 11.04 2.61
N ILE A 72 -3.60 9.97 1.97
CA ILE A 72 -2.78 9.09 1.13
C ILE A 72 -2.18 9.83 -0.08
N PRO A 73 -2.96 10.51 -0.94
CA PRO A 73 -2.40 11.22 -2.09
C PRO A 73 -1.34 12.27 -1.72
N PRO A 74 -1.56 13.22 -0.77
CA PRO A 74 -0.55 14.23 -0.45
C PRO A 74 0.73 13.63 0.12
N ILE A 75 0.65 12.55 0.92
CA ILE A 75 1.85 11.83 1.40
C ILE A 75 2.65 11.27 0.22
N ILE A 76 1.96 10.59 -0.71
CA ILE A 76 2.60 10.03 -1.90
C ILE A 76 3.20 11.15 -2.75
N PHE A 77 2.48 12.23 -3.04
CA PHE A 77 2.99 13.33 -3.85
C PHE A 77 4.17 14.07 -3.20
N PHE A 78 4.15 14.23 -1.88
CA PHE A 78 5.22 14.89 -1.14
C PHE A 78 6.51 14.06 -1.12
N ILE A 79 6.39 12.75 -0.90
CA ILE A 79 7.54 11.84 -0.84
C ILE A 79 8.04 11.50 -2.25
N HIS A 80 7.11 11.18 -3.14
CA HIS A 80 7.35 10.84 -4.55
C HIS A 80 7.38 12.10 -5.41
N ARG A 81 8.44 12.91 -5.25
CA ARG A 81 8.74 14.02 -6.17
C ARG A 81 9.18 13.46 -7.52
N ARG A 82 8.20 13.24 -8.40
CA ARG A 82 8.43 12.74 -9.76
C ARG A 82 9.07 13.83 -10.62
N SER A 83 10.25 13.55 -11.18
CA SER A 83 10.88 14.37 -12.21
C SER A 83 10.24 14.11 -13.58
N GLY A 84 8.98 14.50 -13.80
CA GLY A 84 8.30 14.53 -15.10
C GLY A 84 8.14 13.19 -15.89
N GLY A 85 6.91 12.81 -16.24
CA GLY A 85 6.68 11.67 -17.14
C GLY A 85 5.31 11.00 -17.03
N GLN A 86 4.95 10.15 -18.02
CA GLN A 86 3.79 9.26 -17.95
C GLN A 86 4.06 8.08 -17.01
N ARG A 87 3.05 7.65 -16.22
CA ARG A 87 3.14 6.47 -15.33
C ARG A 87 3.49 5.22 -16.14
N THR A 88 4.33 4.35 -15.59
CA THR A 88 4.57 3.05 -16.23
C THR A 88 3.32 2.18 -16.12
N THR A 89 3.17 1.17 -17.00
CA THR A 89 2.04 0.25 -16.94
C THR A 89 1.94 -0.46 -15.58
N THR A 90 3.09 -0.90 -15.05
CA THR A 90 3.19 -1.51 -13.71
C THR A 90 2.75 -0.54 -12.61
N GLU A 91 3.19 0.73 -12.66
CA GLU A 91 2.78 1.76 -11.69
C GLU A 91 1.26 1.99 -11.74
N THR A 92 0.67 2.02 -12.93
CA THR A 92 -0.79 2.15 -13.12
C THR A 92 -1.55 0.97 -12.49
N PHE A 93 -1.08 -0.26 -12.67
CA PHE A 93 -1.71 -1.43 -12.04
C PHE A 93 -1.59 -1.40 -10.52
N ILE A 94 -0.45 -0.98 -9.97
CA ILE A 94 -0.28 -0.80 -8.52
C ILE A 94 -1.31 0.20 -8.00
N TRP A 95 -1.50 1.33 -8.68
CA TRP A 95 -2.53 2.30 -8.32
C TRP A 95 -3.92 1.67 -8.33
N TRP A 96 -4.30 0.97 -9.40
CA TRP A 96 -5.60 0.33 -9.49
C TRP A 96 -5.86 -0.67 -8.36
N ILE A 97 -4.91 -1.58 -8.10
CA ILE A 97 -5.03 -2.57 -7.01
C ILE A 97 -5.34 -1.88 -5.68
N TRP A 98 -4.57 -0.86 -5.32
CA TRP A 98 -4.75 -0.18 -4.04
C TRP A 98 -6.02 0.68 -3.99
N THR A 99 -6.37 1.36 -5.08
CA THR A 99 -7.63 2.13 -5.12
C THR A 99 -8.86 1.22 -5.03
N THR A 100 -8.82 0.05 -5.70
CA THR A 100 -9.91 -0.93 -5.64
C THR A 100 -10.00 -1.55 -4.24
N PHE A 101 -8.87 -1.85 -3.61
CA PHE A 101 -8.83 -2.29 -2.22
C PHE A 101 -9.46 -1.27 -1.28
N ILE A 102 -9.07 0.01 -1.36
CA ILE A 102 -9.62 1.09 -0.52
C ILE A 102 -11.13 1.22 -0.73
N LEU A 103 -11.58 1.19 -1.99
CA LEU A 103 -13.00 1.28 -2.32
C LEU A 103 -13.78 0.11 -1.72
N ALA A 104 -13.34 -1.14 -1.95
CA ALA A 104 -13.99 -2.33 -1.43
C ALA A 104 -14.00 -2.37 0.11
N ALA A 105 -12.89 -2.00 0.75
CA ALA A 105 -12.77 -1.90 2.20
C ALA A 105 -13.77 -0.88 2.78
N THR A 106 -13.89 0.29 2.15
CA THR A 106 -14.82 1.34 2.56
C THR A 106 -16.27 0.90 2.38
N CYS A 107 -16.59 0.28 1.23
CA CYS A 107 -17.91 -0.27 0.96
C CYS A 107 -18.32 -1.35 1.95
N THR A 108 -17.37 -2.13 2.51
CA THR A 108 -17.69 -3.16 3.52
C THR A 108 -18.31 -2.55 4.78
N GLY A 109 -17.74 -1.44 5.28
CA GLY A 109 -18.29 -0.73 6.44
C GLY A 109 -19.63 -0.08 6.12
N LEU A 110 -19.69 0.67 5.02
CA LEU A 110 -20.92 1.35 4.59
C LEU A 110 -22.07 0.37 4.31
N PHE A 111 -21.76 -0.81 3.77
CA PHE A 111 -22.74 -1.86 3.56
C PHE A 111 -23.29 -2.37 4.89
N ASN A 112 -22.44 -2.65 5.88
CA ASN A 112 -22.90 -3.07 7.22
C ASN A 112 -23.86 -2.04 7.82
N GLU A 113 -23.51 -0.75 7.73
CA GLU A 113 -24.36 0.34 8.22
C GLU A 113 -25.70 0.41 7.45
N ALA A 114 -25.68 0.26 6.13
CA ALA A 114 -26.88 0.29 5.29
C ALA A 114 -27.86 -0.85 5.59
N VAL A 115 -27.36 -2.00 6.06
CA VAL A 115 -28.20 -3.15 6.45
C VAL A 115 -28.53 -3.16 7.96
N GLY A 116 -28.18 -2.11 8.71
CA GLY A 116 -28.46 -1.98 10.14
C GLY A 116 -27.54 -2.80 11.06
N LEU A 117 -26.39 -3.26 10.54
CA LEU A 117 -25.37 -3.93 11.33
C LEU A 117 -24.35 -2.92 11.89
N PRO A 118 -23.64 -3.27 12.99
CA PRO A 118 -22.50 -2.48 13.43
C PRO A 118 -21.48 -2.28 12.30
N LEU A 119 -20.92 -1.06 12.18
CA LEU A 119 -20.01 -0.68 11.10
C LEU A 119 -18.90 -1.71 10.86
N PHE A 120 -18.34 -2.26 11.94
CA PHE A 120 -17.23 -3.21 11.92
C PHE A 120 -17.63 -4.66 12.17
N PHE A 121 -18.91 -5.01 11.97
CA PHE A 121 -19.41 -6.38 12.15
C PHE A 121 -18.58 -7.40 11.34
N ASN A 122 -18.25 -7.06 10.09
CA ASN A 122 -17.45 -7.89 9.20
C ASN A 122 -15.98 -7.39 9.05
N ALA A 123 -15.40 -6.78 10.09
CA ALA A 123 -14.04 -6.23 10.00
C ALA A 123 -12.95 -7.21 9.54
N PRO A 124 -12.98 -8.52 9.84
CA PRO A 124 -12.00 -9.47 9.28
C PRO A 124 -11.95 -9.50 7.74
N ILE A 125 -13.04 -9.13 7.04
CA ILE A 125 -13.06 -9.03 5.57
C ILE A 125 -12.04 -8.01 5.05
N LEU A 126 -11.70 -6.97 5.83
CA LEU A 126 -10.65 -6.02 5.46
C LEU A 126 -9.31 -6.73 5.26
N SER A 127 -9.03 -7.72 6.09
CA SER A 127 -7.82 -8.54 6.02
C SER A 127 -7.84 -9.50 4.83
N LEU A 128 -9.00 -10.08 4.51
CA LEU A 128 -9.19 -10.85 3.28
C LEU A 128 -8.95 -10.00 2.03
N LEU A 129 -9.52 -8.79 1.98
CA LEU A 129 -9.33 -7.86 0.87
C LEU A 129 -7.86 -7.45 0.71
N ALA A 130 -7.14 -7.27 1.83
CA ALA A 130 -5.70 -7.02 1.81
C ALA A 130 -4.94 -8.22 1.22
N ALA A 131 -5.30 -9.45 1.60
CA ALA A 131 -4.69 -10.66 1.04
C ALA A 131 -4.91 -10.78 -0.48
N VAL A 132 -6.10 -10.43 -0.97
CA VAL A 132 -6.42 -10.36 -2.40
C VAL A 132 -5.55 -9.29 -3.09
N ALA A 133 -5.46 -8.09 -2.51
CA ALA A 133 -4.63 -7.01 -3.06
C ALA A 133 -3.14 -7.42 -3.14
N PHE A 134 -2.61 -8.07 -2.10
CA PHE A 134 -1.25 -8.59 -2.10
C PHE A 134 -1.03 -9.73 -3.11
N SER A 135 -2.04 -10.57 -3.34
CA SER A 135 -1.99 -11.59 -4.40
C SER A 135 -1.93 -10.96 -5.78
N MET A 136 -2.72 -9.90 -6.03
CA MET A 136 -2.65 -9.13 -7.27
C MET A 136 -1.32 -8.42 -7.45
N MET A 137 -0.77 -7.85 -6.37
CA MET A 137 0.58 -7.27 -6.36
C MET A 137 1.63 -8.31 -6.77
N ALA A 138 1.50 -9.57 -6.32
CA ALA A 138 2.43 -10.63 -6.68
C ALA A 138 2.40 -10.96 -8.19
N MET A 139 1.24 -10.88 -8.84
CA MET A 139 1.11 -11.08 -10.29
C MET A 139 1.77 -9.95 -11.09
N VAL A 140 1.68 -8.72 -10.60
CA VAL A 140 2.14 -7.51 -11.31
C VAL A 140 3.62 -7.21 -11.05
N THR A 141 4.15 -7.57 -9.88
CA THR A 141 5.48 -7.15 -9.44
C THR A 141 6.41 -8.32 -9.15
N HIS A 142 6.22 -9.03 -8.03
CA HIS A 142 7.10 -10.11 -7.59
C HIS A 142 6.40 -11.09 -6.65
N ARG A 143 6.70 -12.39 -6.79
CA ARG A 143 6.10 -13.49 -6.00
C ARG A 143 6.23 -13.34 -4.47
N TYR A 144 7.17 -12.54 -3.99
CA TYR A 144 7.37 -12.25 -2.56
C TYR A 144 6.11 -11.66 -1.88
N PHE A 145 5.26 -10.96 -2.64
CA PHE A 145 3.99 -10.45 -2.12
C PHE A 145 2.98 -11.56 -1.76
N LEU A 146 3.15 -12.80 -2.25
CA LEU A 146 2.32 -13.94 -1.80
C LEU A 146 2.53 -14.27 -0.32
N ILE A 147 3.73 -14.03 0.23
CA ILE A 147 3.99 -14.20 1.67
C ILE A 147 3.07 -13.25 2.45
N HIS A 148 2.93 -12.01 1.98
CA HIS A 148 2.07 -11.02 2.61
C HIS A 148 0.60 -11.40 2.47
N ALA A 149 0.19 -11.96 1.33
CA ALA A 149 -1.17 -12.49 1.17
C ALA A 149 -1.49 -13.56 2.23
N VAL A 150 -0.57 -14.52 2.45
CA VAL A 150 -0.73 -15.55 3.50
C VAL A 150 -0.77 -14.93 4.89
N VAL A 151 0.10 -13.95 5.19
CA VAL A 151 0.07 -13.23 6.46
C VAL A 151 -1.29 -12.58 6.68
N PHE A 152 -1.88 -11.92 5.69
CA PHE A 152 -3.18 -11.29 5.82
C PHE A 152 -4.35 -12.28 5.89
N LEU A 153 -4.24 -13.48 5.30
CA LEU A 153 -5.19 -14.55 5.59
C LEU A 153 -5.11 -15.01 7.05
N ALA A 154 -3.90 -15.12 7.61
CA ALA A 154 -3.73 -15.42 9.04
C ALA A 154 -4.22 -14.28 9.93
N THR A 155 -4.00 -13.02 9.54
CA THR A 155 -4.53 -11.83 10.22
C THR A 155 -6.06 -11.85 10.25
N MET A 156 -6.74 -12.25 9.16
CA MET A 156 -8.19 -12.44 9.16
C MET A 156 -8.64 -13.42 10.24
N ILE A 157 -7.99 -14.58 10.33
CA ILE A 157 -8.30 -15.60 11.35
C ILE A 157 -8.04 -15.04 12.76
N ALA A 158 -6.94 -14.32 12.95
CA ALA A 158 -6.60 -13.69 14.24
C ALA A 158 -7.62 -12.62 14.65
N MET A 159 -8.07 -11.78 13.71
CA MET A 159 -9.13 -10.79 13.98
C MET A 159 -10.44 -11.46 14.39
N SER A 160 -10.80 -12.58 13.73
CA SER A 160 -11.99 -13.36 14.09
C SER A 160 -11.86 -14.03 15.45
N ALA A 161 -10.67 -14.52 15.81
CA ALA A 161 -10.40 -15.15 17.10
C ALA A 161 -10.32 -14.15 18.26
N PHE A 162 -9.88 -12.91 17.99
CA PHE A 162 -9.75 -11.85 18.99
C PHE A 162 -10.48 -10.55 18.58
N PRO A 163 -11.83 -10.54 18.54
CA PRO A 163 -12.61 -9.38 18.11
C PRO A 163 -12.33 -8.12 18.94
N GLN A 164 -12.00 -8.29 20.23
CA GLN A 164 -11.66 -7.19 21.13
C GLN A 164 -10.34 -6.49 20.79
N ALA A 165 -9.48 -7.06 19.94
CA ALA A 165 -8.21 -6.45 19.55
C ALA A 165 -8.04 -6.37 18.02
N GLN A 166 -9.13 -6.55 17.26
CA GLN A 166 -9.11 -6.73 15.82
C GLN A 166 -8.35 -5.64 15.04
N PHE A 167 -8.49 -4.36 15.42
CA PHE A 167 -7.81 -3.27 14.72
C PHE A 167 -6.36 -3.11 15.16
N VAL A 168 -5.99 -3.50 16.39
CA VAL A 168 -4.57 -3.58 16.81
C VAL A 168 -3.85 -4.65 15.99
N ILE A 169 -4.47 -5.82 15.86
CA ILE A 169 -3.93 -6.93 15.07
C ILE A 169 -3.79 -6.50 13.61
N TYR A 170 -4.85 -5.94 13.03
CA TYR A 170 -4.85 -5.52 11.63
C TYR A 170 -3.83 -4.40 11.34
N GLY A 171 -3.85 -3.34 12.15
CA GLY A 171 -2.92 -2.21 12.01
C GLY A 171 -1.46 -2.61 12.27
N GLY A 172 -1.23 -3.48 13.25
CA GLY A 172 0.09 -4.05 13.55
C GLY A 172 0.62 -4.88 12.40
N CYS A 173 -0.18 -5.79 11.84
CA CYS A 173 0.19 -6.59 10.68
C CYS A 173 0.51 -5.71 9.45
N TRP A 174 -0.31 -4.69 9.17
CA TRP A 174 -0.02 -3.71 8.11
C TRP A 174 1.28 -2.96 8.32
N CYS A 175 1.51 -2.45 9.53
CA CYS A 175 2.73 -1.73 9.85
C CYS A 175 3.97 -2.61 9.65
N LEU A 176 3.95 -3.83 10.21
CA LEU A 176 5.04 -4.78 10.07
C LEU A 176 5.30 -5.14 8.60
N ALA A 177 4.25 -5.45 7.84
CA ALA A 177 4.33 -5.74 6.41
C ALA A 177 4.99 -4.60 5.64
N LEU A 178 4.50 -3.37 5.79
CA LEU A 178 4.98 -2.24 5.00
C LEU A 178 6.36 -1.75 5.46
N VAL A 179 6.65 -1.77 6.75
CA VAL A 179 7.99 -1.45 7.26
C VAL A 179 9.00 -2.49 6.79
N ALA A 180 8.66 -3.79 6.84
CA ALA A 180 9.52 -4.84 6.33
C ALA A 180 9.78 -4.69 4.83
N LEU A 181 8.75 -4.39 4.03
CA LEU A 181 8.90 -4.06 2.61
C LEU A 181 9.79 -2.83 2.42
N GLY A 182 9.57 -1.75 3.18
CA GLY A 182 10.39 -0.55 3.11
C GLY A 182 11.87 -0.83 3.41
N ILE A 183 12.16 -1.55 4.49
CA ILE A 183 13.53 -1.95 4.84
C ILE A 183 14.13 -2.84 3.74
N TYR A 184 13.40 -3.85 3.28
CA TYR A 184 13.86 -4.75 2.22
C TYR A 184 14.25 -3.96 0.96
N TYR A 185 13.35 -3.12 0.44
CA TYR A 185 13.63 -2.31 -0.75
C TYR A 185 14.78 -1.33 -0.52
N ARG A 186 14.90 -0.72 0.66
CA ARG A 186 16.04 0.15 0.99
C ARG A 186 17.38 -0.59 0.96
N LEU A 187 17.41 -1.84 1.44
CA LEU A 187 18.63 -2.64 1.49
C LEU A 187 19.00 -3.26 0.12
N THR A 188 18.00 -3.56 -0.72
CA THR A 188 18.24 -4.16 -2.04
C THR A 188 18.49 -3.13 -3.15
N ILE A 189 18.11 -1.86 -2.96
CA ILE A 189 18.44 -0.78 -3.89
C ILE A 189 19.90 -0.38 -3.66
N VAL A 190 20.80 -0.80 -4.56
CA VAL A 190 22.20 -0.39 -4.56
C VAL A 190 22.30 1.10 -4.96
N PRO A 191 22.84 2.00 -4.12
CA PRO A 191 23.06 3.39 -4.51
C PRO A 191 24.12 3.47 -5.61
N HIS A 192 23.86 4.26 -6.66
CA HIS A 192 24.81 4.46 -7.74
C HIS A 192 26.06 5.21 -7.21
N PRO A 193 27.30 4.78 -7.54
CA PRO A 193 28.53 5.45 -7.11
C PRO A 193 28.71 6.90 -7.62
N ALA A 194 27.76 7.45 -8.38
CA ALA A 194 27.86 8.77 -8.99
C ALA A 194 27.38 9.94 -8.08
N ARG A 195 26.98 9.67 -6.84
CA ARG A 195 26.63 10.71 -5.83
C ARG A 195 27.63 10.76 -4.67
N GLN A 196 28.92 10.70 -4.98
CA GLN A 196 30.00 11.17 -4.10
C GLN A 196 30.72 12.39 -4.72
N LEU A 197 29.94 13.35 -5.22
CA LEU A 197 30.42 14.68 -5.60
C LEU A 197 29.56 15.72 -4.90
#